data_AF-A0AAE3BHM0-F1
#
_entry.id   AF-A0AAE3BHM0-F1
#
_cell.length_a   1.000
_cell.length_b   1.000
_cell.length_c   1.000
_cell.angle_alpha   90.00
_cell.angle_beta   90.00
_cell.angle_gamma   90.00
#
_symmetry.space_group_name_H-M   'P 1'
#
loop_
_entity.id
_entity.type
_entity.pdbx_description
1 polymer ?
#
loop_
_entity_poly.entity_id
_entity_poly.type
_entity_poly.pdbx_seq_one_letter_code
_entity_poly.pdbx_strand_id
1 'polypeptide(L)' 'PKAELGFGRILRAMLRQDPDVIMIGEIRDAETAEIAVKAAQTGHLVMSTLHTNSAVETLTRLSHLGITG' A
#
# COMPACT_ATOMS: atom_id res chain seq x y z
N PRO A 1 22.19 16.25 -3.17
CA PRO A 1 21.96 14.80 -2.97
C PRO A 1 20.49 14.45 -3.21
N LYS A 2 20.17 13.55 -4.16
CA LYS A 2 18.80 13.02 -4.30
C LYS A 2 18.50 12.20 -3.04
N ALA A 3 17.44 12.55 -2.31
CA ALA A 3 16.99 11.76 -1.19
C ALA A 3 16.49 10.40 -1.71
N GLU A 4 17.06 9.30 -1.22
CA GLU A 4 16.62 7.94 -1.54
C GLU A 4 15.26 7.66 -0.87
N LEU A 5 14.20 8.12 -1.53
CA LEU A 5 12.82 8.03 -1.07
C LEU A 5 12.08 6.98 -1.88
N GLY A 6 11.91 5.78 -1.32
CA GLY A 6 11.03 4.73 -1.84
C GLY A 6 9.66 4.72 -1.16
N PHE A 7 8.65 4.10 -1.79
CA PHE A 7 7.27 4.06 -1.28
C PHE A 7 7.17 3.51 0.14
N GLY A 8 7.79 2.36 0.44
CA GLY A 8 7.78 1.78 1.78
C GLY A 8 8.38 2.70 2.86
N ARG A 9 9.37 3.54 2.51
CA ARG A 9 9.95 4.53 3.44
C ARG A 9 9.00 5.68 3.70
N ILE A 10 8.40 6.23 2.65
CA ILE A 10 7.46 7.36 2.75
C ILE A 10 6.20 6.92 3.51
N LEU A 11 5.63 5.75 3.20
CA LEU A 11 4.45 5.20 3.86
C LEU A 11 4.63 5.03 5.37
N ARG A 12 5.76 4.45 5.79
CA ARG A 12 6.09 4.34 7.23
C ARG A 12 6.23 5.71 7.89
N ALA A 13 6.68 6.73 7.18
CA ALA A 13 6.76 8.08 7.70
C ALA A 13 5.38 8.74 7.82
N MET A 14 4.49 8.53 6.84
CA MET A 14 3.11 9.07 6.86
C MET A 14 2.29 8.51 8.02
N LEU A 15 2.46 7.24 8.38
CA LEU A 15 1.78 6.65 9.53
C LEU A 15 2.12 7.33 10.88
N ARG A 16 3.20 8.12 10.95
CA ARG A 16 3.54 8.92 12.14
C ARG A 16 2.99 10.34 12.09
N GLN A 17 2.14 10.66 11.10
CA GLN A 17 1.51 11.97 10.97
C GLN A 17 0.06 11.98 11.45
N ASP A 18 -0.37 10.91 12.14
CA ASP A 18 -1.76 10.74 12.61
C ASP A 18 -2.81 10.91 11.49
N PRO A 19 -2.68 10.21 10.32
CA PRO A 19 -3.61 10.40 9.23
C PRO A 19 -4.92 9.62 9.45
N ASP A 20 -6.06 10.17 9.05
CA ASP A 20 -7.31 9.39 8.95
C ASP A 20 -7.40 8.58 7.64
N VAL A 21 -6.86 9.15 6.56
CA VAL A 21 -6.93 8.61 5.19
C VAL A 21 -5.55 8.61 4.55
N ILE A 22 -5.19 7.51 3.90
CA ILE A 22 -3.91 7.31 3.23
C ILE A 22 -4.18 6.98 1.76
N MET A 23 -3.62 7.78 0.84
CA MET A 23 -3.66 7.51 -0.60
C MET A 23 -2.26 7.12 -1.08
N ILE A 24 -2.15 5.91 -1.62
CA ILE A 24 -0.94 5.37 -2.25
C ILE A 24 -1.19 5.36 -3.75
N GLY A 25 -0.35 6.04 -4.54
CA GLY A 25 -0.55 6.14 -6.00
C GLY A 25 -0.80 4.77 -6.65
N GLU A 26 0.09 3.81 -6.42
CA GLU A 26 -0.04 2.42 -6.85
C GLU A 26 0.73 1.47 -5.92
N ILE A 27 0.30 0.20 -5.84
CA ILE A 27 1.02 -0.85 -5.10
C ILE A 27 1.82 -1.69 -6.10
N ARG A 28 3.15 -1.58 -6.05
CA ARG A 28 4.06 -2.23 -7.02
C ARG A 28 4.77 -3.46 -6.45
N ASP A 29 5.02 -3.47 -5.15
CA ASP A 29 5.83 -4.45 -4.45
C ASP A 29 5.16 -4.94 -3.15
N ALA A 30 5.68 -6.06 -2.64
CA ALA A 30 5.15 -6.72 -1.45
C ALA A 30 5.28 -5.85 -0.19
N GLU A 31 6.38 -5.09 -0.06
CA GLU A 31 6.60 -4.22 1.11
C GLU A 31 5.53 -3.13 1.20
N THR A 32 5.25 -2.46 0.09
CA THR A 32 4.21 -1.41 0.00
C THR A 32 2.83 -2.00 0.30
N ALA A 33 2.53 -3.19 -0.26
CA ALA A 33 1.27 -3.88 -0.03
C ALA A 33 1.08 -4.26 1.45
N GLU A 34 2.13 -4.78 2.09
CA GLU A 34 2.09 -5.19 3.50
C GLU A 34 1.85 -4.01 4.43
N ILE A 35 2.52 -2.87 4.18
CA ILE A 35 2.32 -1.65 4.96
C ILE A 35 0.90 -1.10 4.77
N ALA A 36 0.38 -1.11 3.54
CA ALA A 36 -0.96 -0.65 3.22
C ALA A 36 -2.04 -1.46 3.96
N VAL A 37 -1.94 -2.79 3.95
CA VAL A 37 -2.89 -3.67 4.63
C VAL A 37 -2.80 -3.49 6.14
N LYS A 38 -1.59 -3.41 6.71
CA LYS A 38 -1.41 -3.15 8.15
C LYS A 38 -2.03 -1.81 8.56
N ALA A 39 -1.86 -0.76 7.76
CA ALA A 39 -2.47 0.54 8.02
C ALA A 39 -4.01 0.46 8.00
N ALA A 40 -4.58 -0.27 7.04
CA ALA A 40 -6.03 -0.50 6.97
C ALA A 40 -6.57 -1.25 8.19
N GLN A 41 -5.81 -2.24 8.70
CA GLN A 41 -6.18 -3.00 9.90
C GLN A 41 -6.05 -2.21 11.20
N THR A 42 -5.31 -1.09 11.21
CA THR A 42 -5.13 -0.24 12.40
C THR A 42 -5.99 1.03 12.38
N GLY A 43 -7.03 1.07 11.53
CA GLY A 43 -8.04 2.14 11.56
C GLY A 43 -7.87 3.26 10.53
N HIS A 44 -6.96 3.10 9.57
CA HIS A 44 -6.76 4.08 8.49
C HIS A 44 -7.57 3.70 7.26
N LEU A 45 -8.27 4.65 6.65
CA LEU A 45 -8.85 4.41 5.32
C LEU A 45 -7.73 4.46 4.26
N VAL A 46 -7.43 3.32 3.63
CA VAL A 46 -6.38 3.24 2.62
C VAL A 46 -6.97 3.12 1.22
N MET A 47 -6.51 3.97 0.30
CA MET A 47 -6.88 3.95 -1.12
C MET A 47 -5.64 3.75 -1.97
N SER A 48 -5.73 2.91 -3.01
CA SER A 48 -4.66 2.74 -3.98
C SER A 48 -5.16 2.21 -5.32
N THR A 49 -4.24 2.08 -6.27
CA THR A 49 -4.49 1.51 -7.61
C THR A 49 -3.59 0.31 -7.87
N LEU A 50 -4.08 -0.60 -8.70
CA LEU A 50 -3.31 -1.70 -9.28
C LEU A 50 -3.64 -1.81 -10.76
N HIS A 51 -2.62 -2.08 -11.57
CA HIS A 51 -2.78 -2.30 -13.00
C HIS A 51 -3.20 -3.75 -13.27
N THR A 52 -4.50 -4.02 -13.21
CA THR A 52 -5.10 -5.33 -13.53
C THR A 52 -6.27 -5.16 -14.49
N ASN A 53 -6.58 -6.19 -15.28
CA ASN A 53 -7.61 -6.11 -16.32
C ASN A 53 -9.04 -6.28 -15.78
N SER A 54 -9.18 -6.74 -14.53
CA SER A 54 -10.47 -6.87 -13.85
C SER A 54 -10.33 -6.69 -12.35
N ALA A 55 -11.45 -6.43 -11.67
CA ALA A 55 -11.50 -6.32 -10.22
C ALA A 55 -11.11 -7.63 -9.49
N VAL A 56 -11.47 -8.78 -10.06
CA VAL A 56 -11.11 -10.09 -9.47
C VAL A 56 -9.60 -10.31 -9.59
N GLU A 57 -9.01 -9.92 -10.72
CA GLU A 57 -7.56 -10.01 -10.92
C GLU A 57 -6.77 -9.12 -9.97
N THR A 58 -7.36 -8.01 -9.48
CA THR A 58 -6.76 -7.19 -8.41
C THR A 58 -6.52 -8.00 -7.13
N LEU A 59 -7.48 -8.84 -6.74
CA LEU A 59 -7.33 -9.71 -5.56
C LEU A 59 -6.23 -10.76 -5.79
N THR A 60 -6.23 -11.40 -6.95
CA THR A 60 -5.18 -12.35 -7.35
C THR A 60 -3.80 -11.70 -7.35
N ARG A 61 -3.69 -10.45 -7.81
CA ARG A 61 -2.44 -9.69 -7.83
C ARG A 61 -1.93 -9.42 -6.41
N LEU A 62 -2.80 -9.08 -5.47
CA LEU A 62 -2.43 -8.93 -4.06
C LEU A 62 -1.94 -10.26 -3.46
N SER A 63 -2.60 -11.38 -3.78
CA SER A 63 -2.13 -12.71 -3.38
C SER A 63 -0.75 -13.05 -3.94
N HIS A 64 -0.47 -12.69 -5.21
CA HIS A 64 0.87 -12.85 -5.80
C HIS A 64 1.95 -11.99 -5.11
N LEU A 65 1.56 -10.86 -4.50
CA LEU A 65 2.44 -10.03 -3.68
C LEU A 65 2.61 -10.56 -2.24
N GLY A 66 2.03 -11.73 -1.92
CA GLY A 66 2.15 -12.35 -0.60
C GLY A 66 1.12 -11.85 0.42
N ILE A 67 0.14 -11.05 0.02
CA ILE A 67 -0.95 -10.64 0.90
C ILE A 67 -1.93 -11.79 1.04
N THR A 68 -2.00 -12.34 2.25
CA THR A 68 -2.99 -13.33 2.66
C THR A 68 -4.04 -12.62 3.51
N GLY A 69 -5.31 -12.88 3.21
CA GLY A 69 -6.45 -12.37 3.99
C GLY A 69 -6.57 -13.05 5.34
#